data_AF-V6JXK1-F1
#
_entry.id   AF-V6JXK1-F1
#
_cell.length_a   1.000
_cell.length_b   1.000
_cell.length_c   1.000
_cell.angle_alpha   90.00
_cell.angle_beta   90.00
_cell.angle_gamma   90.00
#
_symmetry.space_group_name_H-M   'P 1'
#
loop_
_entity.id
_entity.type
_entity.pdbx_description
1 polymer ?
#
loop_
_entity_poly.entity_id
_entity_poly.type
_entity_poly.pdbx_seq_one_letter_code
_entity_poly.pdbx_strand_id
1 'polypeptide(L)' 'MALISCGADNPYGHPAPATVAALRAGGALVLRTDRDGELAVGGTGGAGGKVMVTRD' A
#
# COMPACT_ATOMS: atom_id res chain seq x y z
N MET A 1 0.52 -7.30 3.47
CA MET A 1 0.67 -6.21 2.47
C MET A 1 0.56 -4.87 3.17
N ALA A 2 1.02 -3.78 2.55
CA ALA A 2 0.85 -2.42 3.02
C ALA A 2 0.42 -1.50 1.88
N LEU A 3 -0.63 -0.70 2.12
CA LEU A 3 -1.18 0.29 1.19
C LEU A 3 -0.91 1.67 1.78
N ILE A 4 -0.26 2.54 1.01
CA ILE A 4 0.15 3.86 1.47
C ILE A 4 -0.51 4.91 0.59
N SER A 5 -1.45 5.67 1.18
CA SER A 5 -2.00 6.85 0.52
C SER A 5 -1.00 8.01 0.67
N CYS A 6 -0.47 8.47 -0.45
CA CYS A 6 0.41 9.63 -0.56
C CYS A 6 0.34 10.24 -1.97
N GLY A 7 0.73 11.51 -2.11
CA GLY A 7 0.85 12.19 -3.41
C GLY A 7 2.29 12.17 -3.94
N ALA A 8 2.45 12.30 -5.26
CA ALA A 8 3.74 12.24 -5.98
C ALA A 8 4.79 13.22 -5.46
N ASP A 9 4.35 14.40 -5.03
CA ASP A 9 5.20 15.48 -4.54
C ASP A 9 4.85 15.87 -3.12
N ASN A 10 4.50 14.89 -2.27
CA ASN A 10 4.11 15.15 -0.89
C ASN A 10 5.25 15.89 -0.12
N PRO A 11 5.09 17.19 0.20
CA PRO A 11 6.16 18.02 0.76
C PRO A 11 6.52 17.61 2.19
N TYR A 12 5.69 16.82 2.86
CA TYR A 12 5.98 16.24 4.17
C TYR A 12 7.05 15.13 4.10
N GLY A 13 7.49 14.71 2.90
CA GLY A 13 8.50 13.67 2.74
C GLY A 13 7.98 12.27 3.03
N HIS A 14 6.66 12.08 3.00
CA HIS A 14 6.00 10.79 3.21
C HIS A 14 5.70 10.04 1.92
N PRO A 15 5.76 8.69 1.95
CA PRO A 15 6.18 7.86 3.07
C PRO A 15 7.70 7.90 3.28
N ALA A 16 8.11 7.91 4.56
CA ALA A 16 9.53 7.93 4.90
C ALA A 16 10.24 6.68 4.33
N PRO A 17 11.42 6.83 3.69
CA PRO A 17 12.12 5.70 3.08
C PRO A 17 12.40 4.55 4.05
N ALA A 18 12.75 4.86 5.30
CA ALA A 18 13.00 3.86 6.35
C ALA A 18 11.75 3.03 6.66
N THR A 19 10.57 3.64 6.72
CA THR A 19 9.29 2.93 6.92
C THR A 19 9.01 1.97 5.77
N VAL A 20 9.20 2.41 4.52
CA VAL A 20 9.00 1.56 3.34
C VAL A 20 9.99 0.39 3.34
N ALA A 21 11.25 0.64 3.69
CA ALA A 21 12.27 -0.41 3.79
C ALA A 21 11.93 -1.45 4.86
N ALA A 22 11.49 -1.02 6.05
CA ALA A 22 11.08 -1.91 7.12
C ALA A 22 9.89 -2.81 6.73
N LEU A 23 8.87 -2.24 6.09
CA LEU A 23 7.71 -3.01 5.60
C LEU A 23 8.12 -4.08 4.59
N ARG A 24 8.99 -3.71 3.64
CA ARG A 24 9.52 -4.65 2.64
C ARG A 24 10.38 -5.75 3.28
N ALA A 25 11.24 -5.40 4.23
CA ALA A 25 12.05 -6.35 4.97
C ALA A 25 11.18 -7.35 5.77
N GLY A 26 10.02 -6.90 6.26
CA GLY A 26 9.00 -7.75 6.88
C GLY A 26 8.20 -8.61 5.90
N GLY A 27 8.53 -8.62 4.60
CA GLY A 27 7.84 -9.42 3.58
C GLY A 27 6.52 -8.82 3.09
N ALA A 28 6.20 -7.57 3.44
CA ALA A 28 5.00 -6.93 2.91
C ALA A 28 5.21 -6.54 1.44
N LEU A 29 4.26 -6.91 0.58
CA LEU A 29 4.01 -6.19 -0.66
C LEU A 29 3.59 -4.76 -0.31
N VAL A 30 4.31 -3.76 -0.80
CA VAL A 30 4.05 -2.34 -0.55
C VAL A 30 3.58 -1.65 -1.82
N LEU A 31 2.38 -1.06 -1.78
CA LEU A 31 1.78 -0.26 -2.86
C LEU A 31 1.56 1.17 -2.37
N ARG A 32 1.72 2.14 -3.26
CA ARG A 32 1.59 3.57 -2.94
C ARG A 32 0.80 4.31 -4.01
N THR A 33 -0.18 5.12 -3.62
CA THR A 33 -1.04 5.82 -4.59
C THR A 33 -0.29 6.83 -5.47
N ASP A 34 0.85 7.35 -5.00
CA ASP A 34 1.67 8.28 -5.75
C ASP A 34 2.45 7.65 -6.91
N ARG A 35 2.64 6.32 -6.87
CA ARG A 35 3.37 5.55 -7.88
C ARG A 35 2.49 4.57 -8.63
N ASP A 36 1.55 3.97 -7.91
CA ASP A 36 0.66 2.92 -8.38
C ASP A 36 -0.74 3.44 -8.74
N GLY A 37 -0.99 4.76 -8.64
CA GLY A 37 -2.28 5.35 -8.98
C GLY A 37 -3.40 5.00 -8.00
N GLU A 38 -4.62 4.84 -8.50
CA GLU A 38 -5.77 4.47 -7.68
C GLU A 38 -5.66 3.02 -7.23
N LEU A 39 -5.96 2.76 -5.96
CA LEU A 39 -5.91 1.42 -5.38
C LEU A 39 -7.30 1.06 -4.84
N ALA A 40 -7.87 -0.04 -5.32
CA ALA A 40 -9.13 -0.56 -4.80
C ALA A 40 -8.88 -1.85 -4.00
N VAL A 41 -9.46 -1.92 -2.81
CA VAL A 41 -9.39 -3.09 -1.93
C VAL A 41 -10.74 -3.76 -1.89
N GLY A 42 -10.77 -5.03 -2.26
CA GLY A 42 -11.95 -5.87 -2.20
C GLY A 42 -11.70 -7.13 -1.37
N GLY A 43 -12.77 -7.81 -1.00
CA GLY A 43 -12.67 -9.09 -0.34
C GLY A 43 -14.02 -9.68 0.03
N THR A 44 -14.00 -10.97 0.40
CA THR A 44 -15.14 -11.64 1.02
C THR A 44 -15.02 -11.53 2.54
N GLY A 45 -16.09 -11.20 3.24
CA GLY A 45 -16.10 -11.17 4.70
C GLY A 45 -16.03 -12.57 5.34
N GLY A 46 -15.84 -12.61 6.66
CA GLY A 46 -15.84 -13.85 7.46
C GLY A 46 -14.45 -14.45 7.70
N ALA A 47 -14.38 -15.44 8.60
CA ALA A 47 -13.15 -16.16 8.90
C ALA A 47 -12.65 -16.89 7.64
N GLY A 48 -11.42 -16.59 7.22
CA GLY A 48 -10.83 -17.12 5.99
C GLY A 48 -11.22 -16.37 4.71
N GLY A 49 -11.89 -15.22 4.83
CA GLY A 49 -12.21 -14.36 3.70
C GLY A 49 -10.97 -13.96 2.90
N LYS A 50 -11.08 -13.98 1.56
CA LYS A 50 -9.98 -13.56 0.68
C LYS A 50 -9.98 -12.04 0.55
N VAL A 51 -8.78 -11.46 0.49
CA VAL A 51 -8.56 -10.04 0.21
C VAL A 51 -7.85 -9.93 -1.13
N MET A 52 -8.33 -9.03 -1.99
CA MET A 52 -7.69 -8.66 -3.25
C MET A 52 -7.47 -7.16 -3.32
N VAL A 53 -6.42 -6.77 -4.06
CA VAL A 53 -6.15 -5.36 -4.36
C VAL A 53 -5.97 -5.23 -5.87
N THR A 54 -6.64 -4.25 -6.45
CA THR A 54 -6.45 -3.84 -7.85
C THR A 54 -5.88 -2.43 -7.89
N ARG A 55 -5.17 -2.12 -8.97
CA ARG A 55 -4.61 -0.81 -9.27
C ARG A 55 -4.95 -0.45 -10.72
N ASP A 56 -5.13 0.84 -10.97
CA ASP A 56 -5.35 1.39 -12.33
C ASP A 56 -4.04 1.59 -13.11
#